data_AF-A0A7V6CX44-F1
#
_entry.id   AF-A0A7V6CX44-F1
#
_cell.length_a   1.000
_cell.length_b   1.000
_cell.length_c   1.000
_cell.angle_alpha   90.00
_cell.angle_beta   90.00
_cell.angle_gamma   90.00
#
_symmetry.space_group_name_H-M   'P 1'
#
loop_
_entity.id
_entity.type
_entity.pdbx_description
1 polymer ?
#
loop_
_entity_poly.entity_id
_entity_poly.type
_entity_poly.pdbx_seq_one_letter_code
_entity_poly.pdbx_strand_id
1 'polypeptide(L)'
;MDIEHSYRLCKQITRHEARNFYYAFITLPREKRRAIYAVYAFCREADDIADEDRPIKEKESRLEALRARLDRVQAREPQGGIDIALSD
;
A
#
# COMPACT_ATOMS: atom_id res chain seq x y z
N MET A 1 -2.47 4.98 -15.10
CA MET A 1 -1.56 3.87 -14.68
C MET A 1 -2.38 2.59 -14.76
N ASP A 2 -1.84 1.51 -15.31
CA ASP A 2 -2.55 0.22 -15.40
C ASP A 2 -2.29 -0.67 -14.16
N ILE A 3 -3.01 -1.79 -14.08
CA ILE A 3 -2.93 -2.75 -12.98
C ILE A 3 -1.53 -3.36 -12.81
N GLU A 4 -0.84 -3.73 -13.89
CA GLU A 4 0.49 -4.34 -13.83
C GLU A 4 1.54 -3.35 -13.33
N HIS A 5 1.47 -2.08 -13.74
CA HIS A 5 2.30 -1.01 -13.20
C HIS A 5 2.04 -0.77 -11.71
N SER A 6 0.78 -0.85 -11.29
CA SER A 6 0.38 -0.67 -9.89
C SER A 6 0.94 -1.77 -9.00
N TYR A 7 0.85 -3.04 -9.43
CA TYR A 7 1.48 -4.15 -8.71
C TYR A 7 3.01 -4.08 -8.71
N ARG A 8 3.63 -3.56 -9.78
CA ARG A 8 5.08 -3.34 -9.82
C ARG A 8 5.52 -2.30 -8.80
N LEU A 9 4.78 -1.22 -8.66
CA LEU A 9 5.00 -0.20 -7.63
C LEU A 9 4.90 -0.80 -6.23
N CYS A 10 3.83 -1.54 -5.95
CA CYS A 10 3.64 -2.22 -4.67
C CYS A 10 4.80 -3.17 -4.33
N LYS A 11 5.29 -3.92 -5.33
CA LYS A 11 6.46 -4.79 -5.19
C LYS A 11 7.74 -3.99 -4.88
N GLN A 12 7.94 -2.84 -5.53
CA GLN A 12 9.12 -2.00 -5.29
C GLN A 12 9.13 -1.47 -3.85
N ILE A 13 8.00 -0.94 -3.37
CA ILE A 13 7.82 -0.50 -1.98
C ILE A 13 8.11 -1.65 -1.02
N THR A 14 7.45 -2.80 -1.21
CA THR A 14 7.63 -3.96 -0.34
C THR A 14 9.07 -4.48 -0.33
N ARG A 15 9.75 -4.49 -1.48
CA ARG A 15 11.15 -4.94 -1.55
C ARG A 15 12.10 -3.97 -0.83
N HIS A 16 11.83 -2.68 -0.90
CA HIS A 16 12.68 -1.65 -0.29
C HIS A 16 12.53 -1.64 1.23
N GLU A 17 11.28 -1.64 1.71
CA GLU A 17 10.91 -1.45 3.12
C GLU A 17 10.86 -2.77 3.90
N ALA A 18 10.37 -3.86 3.29
CA ALA A 18 10.15 -5.15 3.93
C ALA A 18 11.27 -6.15 3.66
N ARG A 19 12.55 -5.76 3.74
CA ARG A 19 13.68 -6.58 3.23
C ARG A 19 13.67 -8.03 3.71
N ASN A 20 13.33 -8.28 4.98
CA ASN A 20 13.23 -9.63 5.55
C ASN A 20 11.96 -10.36 5.09
N PHE A 21 10.80 -9.69 5.12
CA PHE A 21 9.50 -10.26 4.74
C PHE A 21 9.37 -10.51 3.22
N TYR A 22 10.04 -9.70 2.41
CA TYR A 22 10.03 -9.82 0.95
C TYR A 22 10.48 -11.22 0.49
N TYR A 23 11.50 -11.79 1.13
CA TYR A 23 11.96 -13.15 0.82
C TYR A 23 10.95 -14.23 1.24
N ALA A 24 10.23 -14.02 2.35
CA ALA A 24 9.14 -14.92 2.73
C ALA A 24 8.01 -14.87 1.69
N PHE A 25 7.62 -13.68 1.22
CA PHE A 25 6.55 -13.51 0.23
C PHE A 25 6.87 -14.11 -1.13
N ILE A 26 8.14 -14.20 -1.53
CA ILE A 26 8.55 -14.86 -2.78
C ILE A 26 8.16 -16.35 -2.80
N THR A 27 7.97 -16.99 -1.66
CA THR A 27 7.55 -18.40 -1.61
C THR A 27 6.05 -18.59 -1.90
N LEU A 28 5.25 -17.52 -1.86
CA LEU A 28 3.82 -17.56 -2.14
C LEU A 28 3.51 -17.73 -3.64
N PRO A 29 2.38 -18.37 -4.01
CA PRO A 29 1.85 -18.35 -5.37
C PRO A 29 1.70 -16.93 -5.91
N ARG A 30 1.81 -16.76 -7.23
CA ARG A 30 1.87 -15.44 -7.89
C ARG A 30 0.74 -14.50 -7.47
N GLU A 31 -0.50 -14.98 -7.44
CA GLU A 31 -1.67 -14.17 -7.07
C GLU A 31 -1.60 -13.69 -5.62
N LYS A 32 -1.37 -14.60 -4.67
CA LYS A 32 -1.21 -14.25 -3.25
C LYS A 32 -0.04 -13.29 -3.02
N ARG A 33 1.06 -13.49 -3.75
CA ARG A 33 2.23 -12.62 -3.70
C ARG A 33 1.93 -11.21 -4.19
N ARG A 34 1.12 -11.08 -5.24
CA ARG A 34 0.66 -9.78 -5.74
C ARG A 34 -0.23 -9.07 -4.72
N ALA A 35 -1.22 -9.78 -4.19
CA ALA A 35 -2.14 -9.25 -3.19
C ALA A 35 -1.39 -8.76 -1.94
N ILE A 36 -0.45 -9.56 -1.40
CA ILE A 36 0.27 -9.16 -0.19
C ILE A 36 1.18 -7.93 -0.42
N TYR A 37 1.72 -7.74 -1.63
CA TYR A 37 2.47 -6.52 -1.94
C TYR A 37 1.60 -5.27 -1.92
N ALA A 38 0.36 -5.35 -2.43
CA ALA A 38 -0.58 -4.23 -2.39
C ALA A 38 -0.98 -3.88 -0.96
N VAL A 39 -1.34 -4.89 -0.16
CA VAL A 39 -1.66 -4.71 1.26
C VAL A 39 -0.47 -4.13 2.02
N TYR A 40 0.73 -4.68 1.85
CA TYR A 40 1.93 -4.18 2.53
C TYR A 40 2.23 -2.73 2.15
N ALA A 41 2.15 -2.38 0.87
CA ALA A 41 2.42 -1.01 0.42
C ALA A 41 1.45 0.01 1.04
N PHE A 42 0.17 -0.35 1.20
CA PHE A 42 -0.80 0.49 1.89
C PHE A 42 -0.49 0.62 3.39
N CYS A 43 -0.23 -0.51 4.08
CA CYS A 43 0.14 -0.48 5.49
C CYS A 43 1.41 0.34 5.74
N ARG A 44 2.39 0.24 4.85
CA ARG A 44 3.63 1.02 4.95
C ARG A 44 3.37 2.53 4.92
N GLU A 45 2.46 2.99 4.06
CA GLU A 45 2.09 4.40 4.01
C GLU A 45 1.42 4.87 5.32
N ALA A 46 0.59 4.02 5.94
CA ALA A 46 0.01 4.32 7.25
C ALA A 46 1.08 4.40 8.34
N ASP A 47 2.03 3.45 8.36
CA ASP A 47 3.16 3.44 9.29
C ASP A 47 4.04 4.69 9.11
N ASP A 48 4.36 5.05 7.86
CA ASP A 48 5.14 6.27 7.55
C ASP A 48 4.45 7.52 8.11
N ILE A 49 3.13 7.67 7.95
CA ILE A 49 2.38 8.80 8.53
C ILE A 49 2.45 8.79 10.07
N ALA A 50 2.34 7.63 10.70
CA ALA A 50 2.36 7.50 12.15
C ALA A 50 3.74 7.80 12.75
N ASP A 51 4.81 7.35 12.09
CA ASP A 51 6.19 7.40 12.58
C ASP A 51 6.91 8.73 12.25
N GLU A 52 6.45 9.49 11.25
CA GLU A 52 7.05 10.77 10.87
C GLU A 52 7.12 11.77 12.04
N ASP A 53 8.19 12.55 12.16
CA ASP A 53 8.30 13.60 13.20
C ASP A 53 7.52 14.86 12.79
N ARG A 54 6.20 14.81 13.01
CA ARG A 54 5.24 15.87 12.70
C ARG A 54 4.27 16.14 13.84
N PRO A 55 3.64 17.33 13.88
CA PRO A 55 2.55 17.61 14.82
C PRO A 55 1.44 16.57 14.73
N ILE A 56 0.91 16.14 15.88
CA ILE A 56 -0.15 15.12 15.97
C ILE A 56 -1.34 15.42 15.05
N LYS A 57 -1.78 16.68 15.02
CA LYS A 57 -2.89 17.13 14.16
C LYS A 57 -2.65 16.90 12.67
N GLU A 58 -1.41 17.03 12.21
CA GLU A 58 -1.08 16.75 10.80
C GLU A 58 -1.12 15.26 10.52
N LYS A 59 -0.64 14.42 11.45
CA LYS A 59 -0.74 12.96 11.33
C LYS A 59 -2.20 12.50 11.28
N GLU A 60 -3.03 13.02 12.18
CA GLU A 60 -4.47 12.73 12.22
C GLU A 60 -5.14 13.07 10.88
N SER A 61 -4.93 14.29 10.37
CA SER A 61 -5.49 14.71 9.09
C SER A 61 -5.02 13.83 7.91
N ARG A 62 -3.75 13.42 7.91
CA ARG A 62 -3.22 12.52 6.87
C ARG A 62 -3.78 11.09 6.97
N LEU A 63 -3.96 10.57 8.18
CA LEU A 63 -4.59 9.26 8.41
C LEU A 63 -6.08 9.28 8.04
N GLU A 64 -6.79 10.37 8.31
CA GLU A 64 -8.17 10.57 7.85
C GLU A 64 -8.26 10.57 6.33
N ALA A 65 -7.34 11.28 5.66
CA ALA A 65 -7.25 11.26 4.20
C ALA A 65 -6.94 9.86 3.65
N LEU A 66 -6.02 9.13 4.29
CA LEU A 66 -5.69 7.75 3.92
C LEU A 66 -6.89 6.81 4.10
N ARG A 67 -7.66 6.98 5.17
CA ARG A 67 -8.89 6.22 5.43
C ARG A 67 -9.95 6.51 4.36
N ALA A 68 -10.18 7.78 4.03
CA ALA A 68 -11.10 8.16 2.95
C ALA A 68 -10.65 7.59 1.60
N ARG A 69 -9.33 7.46 1.38
CA ARG A 69 -8.79 6.78 0.19
C ARG A 69 -9.13 5.30 0.19
N LEU A 70 -8.98 4.60 1.31
CA LEU A 70 -9.36 3.19 1.45
C LEU A 70 -10.86 2.95 1.20
N ASP A 71 -11.72 3.83 1.69
CA ASP A 71 -13.18 3.73 1.44
C ASP A 71 -13.50 3.78 -0.06
N ARG A 72 -12.77 4.60 -0.83
CA ARG A 72 -12.91 4.65 -2.30
C ARG A 72 -12.38 3.39 -2.98
N VAL A 73 -11.27 2.83 -2.50
CA VAL A 73 -10.75 1.54 -2.99
C VAL A 73 -11.81 0.45 -2.82
N GLN A 74 -12.45 0.39 -1.65
CA GLN A 74 -13.54 -0.57 -1.37
C GLN A 74 -14.75 -0.36 -2.28
N ALA A 75 -15.07 0.90 -2.60
CA ALA A 75 -16.10 1.25 -3.56
C ALA A 75 -15.72 1.00 -5.04
N ARG A 76 -14.51 0.47 -5.31
CA ARG A 76 -13.94 0.28 -6.66
C ARG A 76 -13.74 1.58 -7.45
N GLU A 77 -13.40 2.65 -6.74
CA GLU A 77 -13.05 3.97 -7.29
C GLU A 77 -11.59 4.35 -6.95
N PRO A 78 -10.58 3.58 -7.38
CA PRO A 78 -9.19 3.84 -7.02
C PRO A 78 -8.70 5.16 -7.64
N GLN A 79 -7.93 5.94 -6.87
CA GLN A 79 -7.42 7.23 -7.34
C GLN A 79 -6.11 7.13 -8.15
N GLY A 80 -5.46 5.96 -8.14
CA GLY A 80 -4.24 5.68 -8.90
C GLY A 80 -3.16 4.99 -8.05
N GLY A 81 -1.99 4.73 -8.65
CA GLY A 81 -0.85 4.18 -7.91
C GLY A 81 -1.16 2.82 -7.28
N ILE A 82 -0.87 2.67 -5.99
CA ILE A 82 -1.11 1.41 -5.27
C ILE A 82 -2.59 1.07 -5.11
N ASP A 83 -3.48 2.07 -5.15
CA ASP A 83 -4.92 1.88 -4.95
C ASP A 83 -5.55 0.99 -6.02
N ILE A 84 -5.05 1.06 -7.26
CA ILE A 84 -5.52 0.22 -8.37
C ILE A 84 -5.25 -1.26 -8.07
N ALA A 85 -4.06 -1.56 -7.55
CA ALA A 85 -3.67 -2.92 -7.18
C ALA A 85 -4.39 -3.41 -5.91
N LEU A 86 -4.80 -2.48 -5.03
CA LEU A 86 -5.55 -2.81 -3.81
C LEU A 86 -7.04 -3.04 -4.09
N SER A 87 -7.57 -2.48 -5.18
CA SER A 87 -8.99 -2.63 -5.60
C SER A 87 -9.28 -3.82 -6.52
N ASP A 88 -8.24 -4.51 -7.00
CA ASP A 88 -8.31 -5.69 -7.88
C ASP A 88 -8.79 -6.94 -7.12
#